data_AF-A0A849RQM4-F1
#
_entry.id   AF-A0A849RQM4-F1
#
_cell.length_a   1.000
_cell.length_b   1.000
_cell.length_c   1.000
_cell.angle_alpha   90.00
_cell.angle_beta   90.00
_cell.angle_gamma   90.00
#
_symmetry.space_group_name_H-M   'P 1'
#
loop_
_entity.id
_entity.type
_entity.pdbx_description
1 polymer ?
#
loop_
_entity_poly.entity_id
_entity_poly.type
_entity_poly.pdbx_seq_one_letter_code
_entity_poly.pdbx_strand_id
1 'polypeptide(L)'
;MLLRHGIAVERDEWEGSEADRPLTEEGAKRVAQAVAGLNRLDVQPTHILSSPLLRAIETAKIVRRSLLVRSAVQIVDELLPDASPDRLLS
;
A
#
# COMPACT_ATOMS: atom_id res chain seq x y z
N MET A 1 9.59 0.95 -8.17
CA MET A 1 8.18 0.89 -8.60
C MET A 1 7.35 1.69 -7.61
N LEU A 2 6.37 2.46 -8.09
CA LEU A 2 5.43 3.19 -7.24
C LEU A 2 4.05 2.56 -7.38
N LEU A 3 3.37 2.34 -6.25
CA LEU A 3 2.02 1.78 -6.20
C LEU A 3 1.16 2.67 -5.32
N ARG A 4 0.04 3.17 -5.86
CA ARG A 4 -0.98 3.85 -5.06
C ARG A 4 -1.75 2.81 -4.23
N HIS A 5 -2.17 3.19 -3.03
CA HIS A 5 -3.04 2.35 -2.21
C HIS A 5 -4.31 1.91 -2.98
N GLY A 6 -4.87 0.77 -2.59
CA GLY A 6 -6.14 0.28 -3.12
C GLY A 6 -7.33 1.18 -2.76
N ILE A 7 -8.51 0.83 -3.25
CA ILE A 7 -9.75 1.57 -2.96
C ILE A 7 -10.03 1.49 -1.47
N ALA A 8 -10.17 2.66 -0.83
CA ALA A 8 -10.51 2.79 0.58
C ALA A 8 -12.01 3.05 0.76
N VAL A 9 -12.55 2.74 1.94
CA VAL A 9 -13.93 3.13 2.32
C VAL A 9 -14.11 4.62 2.08
N GLU A 10 -15.27 5.08 1.62
CA GLU A 10 -15.48 6.51 1.38
C GLU A 10 -15.38 7.33 2.68
N ARG A 11 -14.96 8.60 2.56
CA ARG A 11 -14.65 9.43 3.75
C ARG A 11 -15.87 9.69 4.61
N ASP A 12 -16.99 9.92 3.96
CA ASP A 12 -18.32 10.18 4.49
C ASP A 12 -18.99 8.92 5.08
N GLU A 13 -18.52 7.73 4.71
CA GLU A 13 -18.97 6.44 5.26
C GLU A 13 -18.07 5.92 6.39
N TRP A 14 -16.97 6.62 6.70
CA TRP A 14 -15.99 6.20 7.70
C TRP A 14 -16.10 7.03 8.98
N GLU A 15 -16.44 6.36 10.08
CA GLU A 15 -16.62 7.00 11.39
C GLU A 15 -15.30 7.14 12.19
N GLY A 16 -14.23 6.46 11.77
CA GLY A 16 -12.93 6.51 12.42
C GLY A 16 -12.03 7.66 11.94
N SER A 17 -10.77 7.65 12.36
CA SER A 17 -9.80 8.65 11.91
C SER A 17 -9.45 8.47 10.42
N GLU A 18 -9.12 9.55 9.70
CA GLU A 18 -8.66 9.46 8.29
C GLU A 18 -7.40 8.59 8.13
N ALA A 19 -6.58 8.50 9.19
CA ALA A 19 -5.39 7.66 9.24
C ALA A 19 -5.74 6.17 9.28
N ASP A 20 -6.85 5.83 9.95
CA ASP A 20 -7.33 4.46 10.12
C ASP A 20 -8.36 4.05 9.06
N ARG A 21 -8.62 4.87 8.04
CA ARG A 21 -9.57 4.53 6.98
C ARG A 21 -9.07 3.32 6.17
N PRO A 22 -9.77 2.16 6.21
CA PRO A 22 -9.28 0.92 5.64
C PRO A 22 -9.58 0.84 4.13
N LEU A 23 -9.01 -0.17 3.48
CA LEU A 23 -9.45 -0.63 2.17
C LEU A 23 -10.90 -1.13 2.22
N THR A 24 -11.64 -0.95 1.12
CA THR A 24 -12.86 -1.73 0.90
C THR A 24 -12.50 -3.18 0.55
N GLU A 25 -13.44 -4.10 0.72
CA GLU A 25 -13.25 -5.49 0.29
C GLU A 25 -12.94 -5.58 -1.21
N GLU A 26 -13.63 -4.79 -2.03
CA GLU A 26 -13.36 -4.67 -3.47
C GLU A 26 -11.97 -4.07 -3.75
N GLY A 27 -11.56 -3.06 -2.98
CA GLY A 27 -10.22 -2.48 -3.05
C GLY A 27 -9.13 -3.51 -2.80
N ALA A 28 -9.28 -4.33 -1.75
CA ALA A 28 -8.35 -5.40 -1.44
C ALA A 28 -8.30 -6.46 -2.56
N LYS A 29 -9.45 -6.85 -3.12
CA LYS A 29 -9.52 -7.79 -4.26
C LYS A 29 -8.80 -7.24 -5.50
N ARG A 30 -9.01 -5.96 -5.84
CA ARG A 30 -8.34 -5.32 -6.98
C ARG A 30 -6.82 -5.23 -6.80
N VAL A 31 -6.34 -4.91 -5.60
CA VAL A 31 -4.90 -4.93 -5.31
C VAL A 31 -4.35 -6.34 -5.53
N ALA A 32 -5.01 -7.38 -4.99
CA ALA A 32 -4.57 -8.75 -5.18
C ALA A 32 -4.50 -9.16 -6.66
N GLN A 33 -5.48 -8.76 -7.48
CA GLN A 33 -5.48 -9.00 -8.93
C GLN A 33 -4.34 -8.28 -9.65
N ALA A 34 -4.10 -7.00 -9.33
CA ALA A 34 -3.00 -6.24 -9.91
C ALA A 34 -1.65 -6.87 -9.57
N VAL A 35 -1.45 -7.27 -8.31
CA VAL A 35 -0.21 -7.91 -7.85
C VAL A 35 -0.03 -9.29 -8.47
N ALA A 36 -1.10 -10.06 -8.69
CA ALA A 36 -1.01 -11.31 -9.44
C ALA A 36 -0.49 -11.08 -10.87
N GLY A 37 -0.87 -9.96 -11.51
CA GLY A 37 -0.29 -9.51 -12.77
C GLY A 37 1.21 -9.23 -12.67
N LEU A 38 1.64 -8.49 -11.63
CA LEU A 38 3.06 -8.22 -11.38
C LEU A 38 3.86 -9.51 -11.16
N ASN A 39 3.29 -10.49 -10.45
CA ASN A 39 3.93 -11.79 -10.25
C ASN A 39 4.13 -12.56 -11.57
N ARG A 40 3.14 -12.51 -12.48
CA ARG A 40 3.26 -13.11 -13.83
C ARG A 40 4.32 -12.43 -14.70
N LEU A 41 4.61 -11.16 -14.42
CA LEU A 41 5.68 -10.39 -15.07
C LEU A 41 7.04 -10.57 -14.38
N ASP A 42 7.14 -11.49 -13.41
CA ASP A 42 8.36 -11.78 -12.64
C ASP A 42 8.94 -10.55 -11.92
N VAL A 43 8.06 -9.67 -11.42
CA VAL A 43 8.46 -8.51 -10.61
C VAL A 43 8.85 -8.97 -9.20
N GLN A 44 10.12 -8.85 -8.85
CA GLN A 44 10.69 -9.32 -7.58
C GLN A 44 11.26 -8.17 -6.72
N PRO A 45 10.41 -7.37 -6.05
CA PRO A 45 10.88 -6.30 -5.19
C PRO A 45 11.57 -6.88 -3.96
N THR A 46 12.71 -6.30 -3.58
CA THR A 46 13.47 -6.72 -2.38
C THR A 46 12.93 -6.07 -1.10
N HIS A 47 12.29 -4.90 -1.23
CA HIS A 47 11.78 -4.10 -0.13
C HIS A 47 10.39 -3.56 -0.46
N ILE A 48 9.58 -3.37 0.59
CA ILE A 48 8.29 -2.69 0.51
C ILE A 48 8.28 -1.59 1.55
N LEU A 49 8.13 -0.36 1.08
CA LEU A 49 7.92 0.83 1.91
C LEU A 49 6.44 1.24 1.77
N SER A 50 5.85 1.70 2.87
CA SER A 50 4.45 2.13 2.91
C SER A 50 4.30 3.43 3.69
N SER A 51 3.35 4.26 3.25
CA SER A 51 2.77 5.33 4.06
C SER A 51 2.20 4.77 5.37
N PRO A 52 2.20 5.52 6.48
CA PRO A 52 1.61 5.10 7.75
C PRO A 52 0.08 4.98 7.73
N LEU A 53 -0.59 5.46 6.68
CA LEU A 53 -2.04 5.38 6.56
C LEU A 53 -2.52 3.93 6.35
N LEU A 54 -3.58 3.51 7.05
CA LEU A 54 -4.00 2.10 7.10
C LEU A 54 -4.23 1.51 5.71
N ARG A 55 -4.97 2.20 4.84
CA ARG A 55 -5.18 1.80 3.44
C ARG A 55 -3.90 1.48 2.66
N ALA A 56 -2.81 2.21 2.92
CA ALA A 56 -1.51 1.96 2.28
C ALA A 56 -0.84 0.72 2.89
N ILE A 57 -0.88 0.59 4.23
CA ILE A 57 -0.34 -0.57 4.96
C ILE A 57 -1.03 -1.86 4.51
N GLU A 58 -2.36 -1.86 4.39
CA GLU A 58 -3.14 -3.02 3.93
C GLU A 58 -2.78 -3.38 2.48
N THR A 59 -2.64 -2.39 1.61
CA THR A 59 -2.15 -2.59 0.23
C THR A 59 -0.78 -3.25 0.24
N ALA A 60 0.17 -2.71 1.01
CA ALA A 60 1.53 -3.24 1.13
C ALA A 60 1.57 -4.66 1.69
N LYS A 61 0.70 -5.00 2.65
CA LYS A 61 0.55 -6.36 3.19
C LYS A 61 0.05 -7.36 2.14
N ILE A 62 -0.88 -6.94 1.27
CA ILE A 62 -1.33 -7.78 0.13
C ILE A 62 -0.16 -8.00 -0.83
N VAL A 63 0.54 -6.92 -1.22
CA VAL A 63 1.71 -7.00 -2.12
C VAL A 63 2.76 -7.96 -1.57
N ARG A 64 3.14 -7.79 -0.29
CA ARG A 64 4.14 -8.63 0.38
C ARG A 64 3.77 -10.11 0.32
N ARG A 65 2.50 -10.43 0.60
CA ARG A 65 2.01 -11.81 0.61
C ARG A 65 2.00 -12.40 -0.80
N SER A 66 1.53 -11.65 -1.79
CA SER A 66 1.37 -12.12 -3.16
C SER A 66 2.68 -12.24 -3.93
N LEU A 67 3.68 -11.39 -3.66
CA LEU A 67 5.01 -11.46 -4.28
C LEU A 67 6.04 -12.19 -3.40
N LEU A 68 5.61 -12.78 -2.28
CA LEU A 68 6.47 -13.54 -1.35
C LEU A 68 7.71 -12.75 -0.87
N VAL A 69 7.56 -11.44 -0.70
CA VAL A 69 8.65 -10.57 -0.23
C VAL A 69 8.96 -10.88 1.22
N ARG A 70 10.21 -11.28 1.49
CA ARG A 70 10.64 -11.74 2.82
C ARG A 70 10.73 -10.61 3.84
N SER A 71 11.23 -9.46 3.41
CA SER A 71 11.38 -8.28 4.27
C SER A 71 10.03 -7.83 4.83
N ALA A 72 10.05 -7.27 6.03
CA ALA A 72 8.87 -6.63 6.61
C ALA A 72 8.50 -5.39 5.79
N VAL A 73 7.22 -5.01 5.81
CA VAL A 73 6.81 -3.70 5.29
C VAL A 73 7.41 -2.63 6.19
N GLN A 74 8.21 -1.74 5.63
CA GLN A 74 8.76 -0.59 6.32
C GLN A 74 7.76 0.56 6.25
N ILE A 75 7.45 1.16 7.40
CA ILE A 75 6.56 2.31 7.47
C ILE A 75 7.42 3.57 7.51
N VAL A 76 7.13 4.50 6.61
CA VAL A 76 7.91 5.72 6.41
C VAL A 76 6.98 6.92 6.23
N ASP A 77 7.23 7.99 6.98
CA ASP A 77 6.40 9.22 6.96
C ASP A 77 6.64 10.03 5.68
N GLU A 78 7.75 9.77 4.99
CA GLU A 78 8.09 10.34 3.69
C GLU A 78 7.12 9.92 2.58
N LEU A 79 6.27 8.90 2.82
CA LEU A 79 5.18 8.49 1.94
C LEU A 79 3.80 9.02 2.38
N LEU A 80 3.72 9.95 3.33
CA LEU A 80 2.48 10.68 3.60
C LEU A 80 2.04 11.51 2.38
N PRO A 81 0.74 11.74 2.17
CA PRO A 81 0.23 12.51 1.03
C PRO A 81 0.84 13.91 0.90
N ASP A 82 1.10 14.56 2.04
CA ASP A 82 1.62 15.93 2.10
C ASP A 82 3.16 15.97 2.27
N ALA A 83 3.84 14.83 2.17
CA ALA A 83 5.28 14.78 2.29
C ALA A 83 5.99 15.25 1.01
N SER A 84 7.04 16.07 1.18
CA SER A 84 7.91 16.40 0.06
C SER A 84 8.63 15.14 -0.45
N PRO A 85 8.61 14.86 -1.78
CA PRO A 85 9.32 13.74 -2.38
C PRO A 85 10.83 13.74 -2.10
N ASP A 86 11.44 14.92 -1.93
CA ASP A 86 12.89 15.04 -1.70
C ASP A 86 13.34 14.31 -0.43
N ARG A 87 12.44 14.12 0.56
CA ARG A 87 12.73 13.39 1.80
C ARG A 87 12.98 11.90 1.58
N LEU A 88 12.53 11.31 0.46
CA LEU A 88 12.80 9.91 0.11
C LEU A 88 14.20 9.70 -0.50
N LEU A 89 14.87 10.77 -0.91
CA LEU A 89 16.12 10.72 -1.67
C LEU A 89 17.35 11.16 -0.86
N SER A 90 17.15 11.69 0.35
CA SER A 90 18.19 12.12 1.29
C SER A 90 18.66 10.99 2.18
#